data_AF-A0A8T4Q068-F1
#
_entry.id   AF-A0A8T4Q068-F1
#
_cell.length_a   1.000
_cell.length_b   1.000
_cell.length_c   1.000
_cell.angle_alpha   90.00
_cell.angle_beta   90.00
_cell.angle_gamma   90.00
#
_symmetry.space_group_name_H-M   'P 1'
#
loop_
_entity.id
_entity.type
_entity.pdbx_description
1 polymer ?
#
loop_
_entity_poly.entity_id
_entity_poly.type
_entity_poly.pdbx_seq_one_letter_code
_entity_poly.pdbx_strand_id
1 'polypeptide(L)'
;MEPEFWSKGSFAQSMSPTENDEKMKTFHMRHDEDMRFTCRKCGVKISAHNQDWHDGMCDDCFFAAYFPDDKKSADPRLAQVILHAVDNVQLGKHKLAWFLKGSRSKEISHLVRKNVYGGLLWHDIPTIEGFIEQLESMDLIARKELPGSPYGFSVYALTDAGRKAMDERLEISLQEIKKQKPITVGESEKQTLSLFKGGKSIPEIAKERGLAESTIYTHLYRLIVHGHLHSNEVMPEEIHAKIGEACSRFEKRPALKEIKSQLPAEISYDQIRCVVAEYYGG
;
A
#
# COMPACT_ATOMS: atom_id res chain seq x y z
N MET A 1 11.10 -40.14 34.15
CA MET A 1 12.31 -39.30 34.11
C MET A 1 12.73 -39.30 32.65
N GLU A 2 12.52 -38.28 31.85
CA GLU A 2 11.95 -36.93 31.96
C GLU A 2 11.46 -36.55 30.54
N PRO A 3 10.73 -35.43 30.39
CA PRO A 3 9.73 -35.18 29.35
C PRO A 3 10.23 -34.20 28.26
N GLU A 4 9.29 -33.49 27.61
CA GLU A 4 9.47 -32.27 26.79
C GLU A 4 9.52 -32.38 25.26
N PHE A 5 8.42 -32.85 24.65
CA PHE A 5 8.17 -32.59 23.21
C PHE A 5 7.09 -31.52 22.95
N TRP A 6 6.46 -30.97 24.00
CA TRP A 6 5.34 -30.02 23.88
C TRP A 6 5.48 -28.78 24.78
N SER A 7 6.64 -28.13 24.75
CA SER A 7 6.80 -26.82 25.42
C SER A 7 7.43 -25.79 24.48
N LYS A 8 6.58 -25.22 23.61
CA LYS A 8 6.59 -23.81 23.17
C LYS A 8 5.46 -23.60 22.15
N GLY A 9 4.47 -22.77 22.52
CA GLY A 9 3.61 -22.10 21.55
C GLY A 9 2.25 -22.72 21.21
N SER A 10 1.62 -23.50 22.09
CA SER A 10 0.19 -23.79 21.95
C SER A 10 -0.62 -22.52 22.26
N PHE A 11 -0.92 -21.73 21.23
CA PHE A 11 -1.98 -20.73 21.30
C PHE A 11 -2.89 -20.84 20.07
N ALA A 12 -3.69 -21.89 20.07
CA ALA A 12 -5.01 -21.84 19.48
C ALA A 12 -5.97 -22.26 20.60
N GLN A 13 -6.49 -21.29 21.35
CA GLN A 13 -7.74 -21.54 22.06
C GLN A 13 -8.74 -21.91 20.95
N SER A 14 -9.23 -23.15 20.98
CA SER A 14 -10.27 -23.58 20.06
C SER A 14 -11.49 -22.70 20.29
N MET A 15 -11.71 -21.73 19.40
CA MET A 15 -12.89 -20.88 19.43
C MET A 15 -14.13 -21.75 19.23
N SER A 16 -15.22 -21.43 19.93
CA SER A 16 -16.49 -22.11 19.68
C SER A 16 -16.99 -21.80 18.26
N PRO A 17 -17.79 -22.69 17.65
CA PRO A 17 -18.33 -22.46 16.30
C PRO A 17 -19.08 -21.13 16.16
N THR A 18 -19.79 -20.72 17.21
CA THR A 18 -20.53 -19.44 17.27
C THR A 18 -19.62 -18.22 17.31
N GLU A 19 -18.52 -18.26 18.07
CA GLU A 19 -17.54 -17.16 18.12
C GLU A 19 -16.77 -17.03 16.81
N ASN A 20 -16.48 -18.17 16.16
CA ASN A 20 -15.83 -18.19 14.87
C ASN A 20 -16.73 -17.59 13.77
N ASP A 21 -18.03 -17.92 13.76
CA ASP A 21 -19.01 -17.37 12.82
C ASP A 21 -19.21 -15.85 12.98
N GLU A 22 -19.11 -15.34 14.21
CA GLU A 22 -19.18 -13.90 14.46
C GLU A 22 -17.93 -13.16 14.00
N LYS A 23 -16.73 -13.67 14.34
CA LYS A 23 -15.47 -13.05 13.93
C LYS A 23 -15.24 -13.11 12.42
N MET A 24 -15.71 -14.17 11.74
CA MET A 24 -15.60 -14.28 10.28
C MET A 24 -16.33 -13.17 9.52
N LYS A 25 -17.31 -12.49 10.14
CA LYS A 25 -17.99 -11.33 9.54
C LYS A 25 -17.07 -10.14 9.34
N THR A 26 -16.06 -9.98 10.20
CA THR A 26 -15.12 -8.85 10.18
C THR A 26 -13.84 -9.15 9.40
N PHE A 27 -13.63 -10.41 8.97
CA PHE A 27 -12.43 -10.83 8.25
C PHE A 27 -12.26 -10.19 6.85
N HIS A 28 -13.36 -9.85 6.18
CA HIS A 28 -13.36 -9.27 4.83
C HIS A 28 -13.63 -7.76 4.77
N MET A 29 -13.77 -7.10 5.93
CA MET A 29 -14.02 -5.67 5.99
C MET A 29 -12.74 -4.89 5.61
N ARG A 30 -12.89 -3.76 4.90
CA ARG A 30 -11.78 -2.95 4.35
C ARG A 30 -11.72 -1.58 5.06
N HIS A 31 -10.77 -0.73 4.66
CA HIS A 31 -10.48 0.61 5.21
C HIS A 31 -11.63 1.65 5.17
N ASP A 32 -12.85 1.28 4.79
CA ASP A 32 -14.09 2.07 4.87
C ASP A 32 -14.89 1.82 6.15
N GLU A 33 -14.32 1.08 7.11
CA GLU A 33 -14.91 0.74 8.40
C GLU A 33 -15.11 1.94 9.36
N ASP A 34 -16.13 1.82 10.21
CA ASP A 34 -16.42 2.75 11.30
C ASP A 34 -15.34 2.63 12.40
N MET A 35 -14.39 3.57 12.42
CA MET A 35 -13.20 3.60 13.30
C MET A 35 -13.55 3.98 14.74
N ARG A 36 -14.37 3.16 15.41
CA ARG A 36 -14.92 3.45 16.74
C ARG A 36 -14.13 2.83 17.90
N PHE A 37 -13.18 1.94 17.60
CA PHE A 37 -12.33 1.30 18.60
C PHE A 37 -11.00 2.03 18.73
N THR A 38 -10.22 1.73 19.77
CA THR A 38 -8.90 2.32 19.99
C THR A 38 -7.86 1.23 20.19
N CYS A 39 -6.71 1.40 19.52
CA CYS A 39 -5.57 0.51 19.68
C CYS A 39 -5.12 0.53 21.15
N ARG A 40 -5.12 -0.63 21.80
CA ARG A 40 -4.73 -0.76 23.20
C ARG A 40 -3.26 -0.37 23.48
N LYS A 41 -2.41 -0.31 22.45
CA LYS A 41 -0.97 -0.02 22.57
C LYS A 41 -0.62 1.45 22.29
N CYS A 42 -1.18 2.06 21.25
CA CYS A 42 -0.85 3.43 20.85
C CYS A 42 -2.03 4.41 20.87
N GLY A 43 -3.24 3.95 21.16
CA GLY A 43 -4.44 4.79 21.28
C GLY A 43 -5.02 5.29 19.95
N VAL A 44 -4.44 4.96 18.80
CA VAL A 44 -5.00 5.34 17.49
C VAL A 44 -6.38 4.69 17.30
N LYS A 45 -7.27 5.36 16.59
CA LYS A 45 -8.55 4.75 16.21
C LYS A 45 -8.30 3.54 15.31
N ILE A 46 -9.01 2.45 15.57
CA ILE A 46 -8.94 1.20 14.81
C ILE A 46 -10.34 0.68 14.51
N SER A 47 -10.42 -0.27 13.59
CA SER A 47 -11.67 -0.83 13.12
C SER A 47 -12.10 -2.07 13.92
N ALA A 48 -13.30 -2.60 13.65
CA ALA A 48 -13.78 -3.83 14.29
C ALA A 48 -12.89 -5.03 13.91
N HIS A 49 -12.41 -5.07 12.67
CA HIS A 49 -11.43 -6.06 12.23
C HIS A 49 -10.20 -6.10 13.14
N ASN A 50 -9.60 -4.94 13.41
CA ASN A 50 -8.44 -4.86 14.29
C ASN A 50 -8.75 -5.30 15.72
N GLN A 51 -9.96 -4.99 16.21
CA GLN A 51 -10.40 -5.42 17.53
C GLN A 51 -10.50 -6.95 17.63
N ASP A 52 -11.07 -7.60 16.62
CA ASP A 52 -11.39 -9.02 16.65
C ASP A 52 -10.20 -9.93 16.30
N TRP A 53 -9.35 -9.46 15.39
CA TRP A 53 -8.29 -10.24 14.74
C TRP A 53 -6.87 -9.77 15.06
N HIS A 54 -6.69 -8.48 15.38
CA HIS A 54 -5.39 -7.90 15.69
C HIS A 54 -5.25 -7.63 17.21
N ASP A 55 -5.96 -8.42 18.01
CA ASP A 55 -5.86 -8.39 19.48
C ASP A 55 -6.05 -6.97 20.08
N GLY A 56 -6.98 -6.21 19.49
CA GLY A 56 -7.25 -4.83 19.88
C GLY A 56 -6.12 -3.85 19.58
N MET A 57 -5.23 -4.15 18.64
CA MET A 57 -4.12 -3.29 18.23
C MET A 57 -4.27 -2.85 16.77
N CYS A 58 -3.73 -1.67 16.43
CA CYS A 58 -3.51 -1.34 15.02
C CYS A 58 -2.45 -2.27 14.42
N ASP A 59 -2.46 -2.40 13.10
CA ASP A 59 -1.55 -3.26 12.35
C ASP A 59 -0.10 -3.09 12.80
N ASP A 60 0.43 -1.87 12.78
CA ASP A 60 1.82 -1.58 13.17
C ASP A 60 2.14 -2.05 14.60
N CYS A 61 1.22 -1.86 15.54
CA CYS A 61 1.41 -2.24 16.94
C CYS A 61 1.31 -3.74 17.15
N PHE A 62 0.38 -4.40 16.44
CA PHE A 62 0.19 -5.83 16.44
C PHE A 62 1.42 -6.54 15.86
N PHE A 63 1.88 -6.10 14.69
CA PHE A 63 3.07 -6.65 14.04
C PHE A 63 4.33 -6.45 14.90
N ALA A 64 4.55 -5.25 15.43
CA ALA A 64 5.70 -5.02 16.31
C ALA A 64 5.65 -5.82 17.63
N ALA A 65 4.46 -6.23 18.09
CA ALA A 65 4.31 -7.00 19.33
C ALA A 65 4.48 -8.51 19.11
N TYR A 66 3.94 -9.04 18.02
CA TYR A 66 3.89 -10.49 17.78
C TYR A 66 4.91 -10.98 16.75
N PHE A 67 5.43 -10.08 15.92
CA PHE A 67 6.35 -10.38 14.83
C PHE A 67 7.54 -9.38 14.81
N PRO A 68 8.31 -9.27 15.91
CA PRO A 68 9.37 -8.26 16.03
C PRO A 68 10.56 -8.49 15.07
N ASP A 69 10.75 -9.73 14.59
CA ASP A 69 11.81 -10.10 13.65
C ASP A 69 11.40 -9.97 12.17
N ASP A 70 10.11 -9.73 11.88
CA ASP A 70 9.57 -9.49 10.53
C ASP A 70 9.86 -8.05 10.05
N LYS A 71 11.10 -7.59 10.20
CA LYS A 71 11.56 -6.34 9.57
C LYS A 71 11.70 -6.54 8.07
N LYS A 72 10.64 -6.25 7.30
CA LYS A 72 10.64 -5.78 5.89
C LYS A 72 11.68 -6.35 4.90
N SER A 73 12.21 -7.54 5.11
CA SER A 73 12.82 -8.35 4.05
C SER A 73 11.78 -9.40 3.70
N ALA A 74 11.28 -9.40 2.47
CA ALA A 74 10.38 -10.44 2.02
C ALA A 74 11.02 -11.81 2.33
N ASP A 75 10.24 -12.74 2.89
CA ASP A 75 10.66 -14.12 3.13
C ASP A 75 11.48 -14.61 1.92
N PRO A 76 12.72 -15.10 2.06
CA PRO A 76 13.53 -15.57 0.94
C PRO A 76 12.85 -16.70 0.14
N ARG A 77 11.81 -17.34 0.69
CA ARG A 77 10.97 -18.33 0.01
C ARG A 77 9.91 -17.71 -0.90
N LEU A 78 9.63 -16.41 -0.80
CA LEU A 78 8.58 -15.74 -1.57
C LEU A 78 8.82 -15.85 -3.08
N ALA A 79 10.07 -15.65 -3.51
CA ALA A 79 10.43 -15.84 -4.91
C ALA A 79 10.17 -17.27 -5.39
N GLN A 80 10.51 -18.27 -4.57
CA GLN A 80 10.27 -19.68 -4.87
C GLN A 80 8.77 -19.99 -5.02
N VAL A 81 7.92 -19.40 -4.16
CA VAL A 81 6.46 -19.53 -4.28
C VAL A 81 5.96 -18.97 -5.61
N ILE A 82 6.46 -17.81 -6.03
CA ILE A 82 6.07 -17.19 -7.32
C ILE A 82 6.58 -18.03 -8.50
N LEU A 83 7.83 -18.49 -8.49
CA LEU A 83 8.40 -19.32 -9.55
C LEU A 83 7.63 -20.64 -9.70
N HIS A 84 7.30 -21.31 -8.59
CA HIS A 84 6.44 -22.49 -8.62
C HIS A 84 5.04 -22.19 -9.15
N ALA A 85 4.45 -21.03 -8.83
CA ALA A 85 3.17 -20.64 -9.41
C ALA A 85 3.29 -20.47 -10.93
N VAL A 86 4.30 -19.75 -11.42
CA VAL A 86 4.52 -19.53 -12.86
C VAL A 86 4.73 -20.85 -13.62
N ASP A 87 5.42 -21.83 -13.04
CA ASP A 87 5.62 -23.14 -13.68
C ASP A 87 4.33 -23.98 -13.72
N ASN A 88 3.40 -23.77 -12.79
CA ASN A 88 2.21 -24.62 -12.61
C ASN A 88 0.89 -24.00 -13.10
N VAL A 89 0.84 -22.67 -13.29
CA VAL A 89 -0.36 -21.96 -13.78
C VAL A 89 -0.02 -21.01 -14.92
N GLN A 90 -0.82 -21.07 -15.99
CA GLN A 90 -0.65 -20.20 -17.16
C GLN A 90 -1.46 -18.91 -16.97
N LEU A 91 -0.95 -18.00 -16.14
CA LEU A 91 -1.61 -16.73 -15.82
C LEU A 91 -0.74 -15.53 -16.18
N GLY A 92 -1.39 -14.46 -16.64
CA GLY A 92 -0.77 -13.13 -16.74
C GLY A 92 -0.72 -12.42 -15.38
N LYS A 93 0.02 -11.30 -15.32
CA LYS A 93 0.36 -10.57 -14.08
C LYS A 93 -0.77 -10.45 -13.04
N HIS A 94 -1.88 -9.81 -13.42
CA HIS A 94 -2.98 -9.53 -12.49
C HIS A 94 -3.66 -10.80 -11.96
N LYS A 95 -3.87 -11.79 -12.84
CA LYS A 95 -4.48 -13.07 -12.44
C LYS A 95 -3.52 -13.89 -11.57
N LEU A 96 -2.22 -13.86 -11.87
CA LEU A 96 -1.19 -14.51 -11.06
C LEU A 96 -1.15 -13.90 -9.65
N ALA A 97 -1.21 -12.56 -9.55
CA ALA A 97 -1.29 -11.89 -8.25
C ALA A 97 -2.55 -12.27 -7.46
N TRP A 98 -3.72 -12.33 -8.12
CA TRP A 98 -4.95 -12.80 -7.48
C TRP A 98 -4.89 -14.26 -7.04
N PHE A 99 -4.27 -15.13 -7.83
CA PHE A 99 -4.04 -16.53 -7.49
C PHE A 99 -3.16 -16.66 -6.24
N LEU A 100 -2.03 -15.96 -6.20
CA LEU A 100 -1.10 -15.95 -5.07
C LEU A 100 -1.70 -15.30 -3.81
N LYS A 101 -2.62 -14.34 -3.97
CA LYS A 101 -3.38 -13.74 -2.86
C LYS A 101 -4.47 -14.66 -2.31
N GLY A 102 -4.87 -15.70 -3.05
CA GLY A 102 -5.98 -16.56 -2.65
C GLY A 102 -7.36 -15.97 -2.99
N SER A 103 -7.48 -15.26 -4.12
CA SER A 103 -8.75 -14.72 -4.60
C SER A 103 -9.76 -15.82 -4.92
N ARG A 104 -11.03 -15.60 -4.58
CA ARG A 104 -12.17 -16.48 -4.90
C ARG A 104 -13.03 -15.97 -6.06
N SER A 105 -12.53 -15.01 -6.84
CA SER A 105 -13.26 -14.48 -8.00
C SER A 105 -13.52 -15.56 -9.05
N LYS A 106 -14.48 -15.35 -9.97
CA LYS A 106 -14.82 -16.33 -11.01
C LYS A 106 -13.62 -16.71 -11.89
N GLU A 107 -12.68 -15.78 -12.04
CA GLU A 107 -11.46 -15.94 -12.83
C GLU A 107 -10.42 -16.84 -12.15
N ILE A 108 -10.48 -17.02 -10.82
CA ILE A 108 -9.45 -17.71 -10.03
C ILE A 108 -10.02 -18.91 -9.26
N SER A 109 -11.33 -18.92 -8.95
CA SER A 109 -11.96 -19.92 -8.09
C SER A 109 -11.75 -21.37 -8.55
N HIS A 110 -11.59 -21.61 -9.85
CA HIS A 110 -11.28 -22.92 -10.42
C HIS A 110 -9.86 -23.43 -10.10
N LEU A 111 -8.96 -22.55 -9.63
CA LEU A 111 -7.56 -22.85 -9.30
C LEU A 111 -7.30 -23.02 -7.80
N VAL A 112 -8.30 -22.91 -6.93
CA VAL A 112 -8.16 -22.96 -5.46
C VAL A 112 -7.43 -24.21 -4.96
N ARG A 113 -7.53 -25.34 -5.69
CA ARG A 113 -6.87 -26.61 -5.34
C ARG A 113 -5.45 -26.75 -5.88
N LYS A 114 -4.95 -25.78 -6.65
CA LYS A 114 -3.58 -25.82 -7.17
C LYS A 114 -2.59 -25.50 -6.04
N ASN A 115 -1.42 -26.13 -6.11
CA ASN A 115 -0.33 -25.85 -5.19
C ASN A 115 0.00 -24.35 -5.23
N VAL A 116 0.51 -23.80 -4.11
CA VAL A 116 0.86 -22.38 -3.91
C VAL A 116 -0.26 -21.35 -4.10
N TYR A 117 -1.53 -21.78 -4.30
CA TYR A 117 -2.69 -20.90 -4.21
C TYR A 117 -2.75 -20.23 -2.83
N GLY A 118 -2.89 -18.91 -2.79
CA GLY A 118 -2.88 -18.18 -1.52
C GLY A 118 -1.51 -18.12 -0.83
N GLY A 119 -0.42 -18.54 -1.50
CA GLY A 119 0.92 -18.57 -0.91
C GLY A 119 1.45 -17.20 -0.46
N LEU A 120 0.88 -16.10 -0.95
CA LEU A 120 1.19 -14.72 -0.55
C LEU A 120 -0.05 -14.02 0.04
N LEU A 121 -0.89 -14.75 0.80
CA LEU A 121 -2.12 -14.22 1.41
C LEU A 121 -1.91 -12.91 2.18
N TRP A 122 -0.73 -12.73 2.79
CA TRP A 122 -0.41 -11.59 3.67
C TRP A 122 0.02 -10.32 2.93
N HIS A 123 0.36 -10.38 1.64
CA HIS A 123 0.73 -9.20 0.85
C HIS A 123 -0.47 -8.63 0.09
N ASP A 124 -0.53 -7.31 -0.11
CA ASP A 124 -1.57 -6.73 -0.97
C ASP A 124 -1.30 -7.02 -2.47
N ILE A 125 -2.33 -6.89 -3.31
CA ILE A 125 -2.21 -7.16 -4.76
C ILE A 125 -1.11 -6.32 -5.41
N PRO A 126 -1.03 -5.00 -5.20
CA PRO A 126 0.05 -4.18 -5.77
C PRO A 126 1.45 -4.66 -5.39
N THR A 127 1.65 -5.12 -4.16
CA THR A 127 2.92 -5.65 -3.68
C THR A 127 3.28 -6.95 -4.39
N ILE A 128 2.32 -7.87 -4.52
CA ILE A 128 2.51 -9.13 -5.25
C ILE A 128 2.83 -8.86 -6.73
N GLU A 129 2.13 -7.92 -7.37
CA GLU A 129 2.45 -7.50 -8.74
C GLU A 129 3.85 -6.92 -8.85
N GLY A 130 4.29 -6.13 -7.88
CA GLY A 130 5.66 -5.60 -7.80
C GLY A 130 6.72 -6.68 -7.64
N PHE A 131 6.42 -7.76 -6.92
CA PHE A 131 7.31 -8.93 -6.83
C PHE A 131 7.40 -9.67 -8.16
N ILE A 132 6.27 -9.89 -8.85
CA ILE A 132 6.24 -10.53 -10.17
C ILE A 132 7.06 -9.71 -11.18
N GLU A 133 6.91 -8.39 -11.19
CA GLU A 133 7.68 -7.50 -12.06
C GLU A 133 9.18 -7.50 -11.76
N GLN A 134 9.58 -7.63 -10.49
CA GLN A 134 10.99 -7.80 -10.13
C GLN A 134 11.55 -9.10 -10.74
N LEU A 135 10.84 -10.22 -10.63
CA LEU A 135 11.28 -11.48 -11.25
C LEU A 135 11.32 -11.40 -12.78
N GLU A 136 10.40 -10.65 -13.41
CA GLU A 136 10.44 -10.36 -14.85
C GLU A 136 11.70 -9.53 -15.20
N SER A 137 12.00 -8.49 -14.40
CA SER A 137 13.18 -7.64 -14.62
C SER A 137 14.52 -8.34 -14.37
N MET A 138 14.52 -9.38 -13.53
CA MET A 138 15.67 -10.25 -13.28
C MET A 138 15.81 -11.36 -14.35
N ASP A 139 14.97 -11.36 -15.38
CA ASP A 139 14.92 -12.38 -16.44
C ASP A 139 14.69 -13.81 -15.90
N LEU A 140 14.00 -13.94 -14.76
CA LEU A 140 13.62 -15.25 -14.21
C LEU A 140 12.28 -15.73 -14.77
N ILE A 141 11.41 -14.79 -15.16
CA ILE A 141 10.15 -15.08 -15.83
C ILE A 141 9.99 -14.18 -17.03
N ALA A 142 9.32 -14.67 -18.07
CA ALA A 142 9.07 -13.91 -19.29
C ALA A 142 7.62 -14.07 -19.75
N ARG A 143 7.13 -13.06 -20.48
CA ARG A 143 5.82 -13.12 -21.12
C ARG A 143 5.88 -14.00 -22.35
N LYS A 144 4.96 -14.96 -22.43
CA LYS A 144 4.76 -15.85 -23.56
C LYS A 144 3.35 -15.67 -24.08
N GLU A 145 3.22 -15.40 -25.38
CA GLU A 145 1.92 -15.37 -26.02
C GLU A 145 1.29 -16.76 -26.07
N LEU A 146 -0.01 -16.83 -25.78
CA LEU A 146 -0.76 -18.07 -25.92
C LEU A 146 -1.13 -18.29 -27.40
N PRO A 147 -0.70 -19.40 -28.01
CA PRO A 147 -1.06 -19.72 -29.40
C PRO A 147 -2.58 -19.80 -29.55
N GLY A 148 -3.12 -19.12 -30.56
CA GLY A 148 -4.56 -19.13 -30.86
C GLY A 148 -5.41 -18.15 -30.04
N SER A 149 -4.80 -17.26 -29.25
CA SER A 149 -5.52 -16.14 -28.64
C SER A 149 -5.80 -15.04 -29.67
N PRO A 150 -7.07 -14.68 -29.96
CA PRO A 150 -7.39 -13.61 -30.92
C PRO A 150 -7.02 -12.20 -30.43
N TYR A 151 -6.61 -12.05 -29.16
CA TYR A 151 -6.32 -10.77 -28.52
C TYR A 151 -4.89 -10.66 -27.98
N GLY A 152 -3.99 -11.60 -28.33
CA GLY A 152 -2.59 -11.54 -27.91
C GLY A 152 -2.38 -11.64 -26.39
N PHE A 153 -3.15 -12.50 -25.70
CA PHE A 153 -2.95 -12.69 -24.26
C PHE A 153 -1.57 -13.29 -23.99
N SER A 154 -0.80 -12.61 -23.13
CA SER A 154 0.46 -13.12 -22.59
C SER A 154 0.27 -13.70 -21.20
N VAL A 155 0.90 -14.85 -20.98
CA VAL A 155 1.06 -15.50 -19.69
C VAL A 155 2.53 -15.44 -19.28
N TYR A 156 2.82 -15.60 -17.99
CA TYR A 156 4.20 -15.79 -17.57
C TYR A 156 4.63 -17.25 -17.76
N ALA A 157 5.90 -17.42 -18.13
CA ALA A 157 6.60 -18.70 -18.16
C ALA A 157 8.00 -18.51 -17.55
N LEU A 158 8.56 -19.58 -16.99
CA LEU A 158 9.95 -19.57 -16.53
C LEU A 158 10.91 -19.44 -17.73
N THR A 159 11.93 -18.61 -17.58
CA THR A 159 13.12 -18.64 -18.43
C THR A 159 14.04 -19.80 -18.01
N ASP A 160 15.12 -20.04 -18.74
CA ASP A 160 16.13 -21.01 -18.33
C ASP A 160 16.78 -20.60 -16.99
N ALA A 161 17.01 -19.30 -16.78
CA ALA A 161 17.51 -18.76 -15.53
C ALA A 161 16.51 -18.95 -14.38
N GLY A 162 15.23 -18.69 -14.61
CA GLY A 162 14.17 -18.93 -13.63
C GLY A 162 14.00 -20.39 -13.25
N ARG A 163 14.07 -21.29 -14.23
CA ARG A 163 14.01 -22.74 -13.99
C ARG A 163 15.18 -23.20 -13.14
N LYS A 164 16.40 -22.79 -13.49
CA LYS A 164 17.58 -23.06 -12.67
C LYS A 164 17.45 -22.50 -11.25
N ALA A 165 16.98 -21.25 -11.12
CA ALA A 165 16.81 -20.61 -9.82
C ALA A 165 15.77 -21.31 -8.94
N MET A 166 14.72 -21.87 -9.54
CA MET A 166 13.73 -22.68 -8.85
C MET A 166 14.30 -24.03 -8.42
N ASP A 167 14.96 -24.75 -9.35
CA ASP A 167 15.50 -26.10 -9.12
C ASP A 167 16.62 -26.10 -8.07
N GLU A 168 17.51 -25.11 -8.12
CA GLU A 168 18.62 -24.94 -7.16
C GLU A 168 18.20 -24.19 -5.89
N ARG A 169 16.93 -23.76 -5.79
CA ARG A 169 16.39 -22.97 -4.68
C ARG A 169 17.24 -21.75 -4.33
N LEU A 170 17.67 -21.02 -5.35
CA LEU A 170 18.47 -19.82 -5.17
C LEU A 170 17.73 -18.79 -4.31
N GLU A 171 18.46 -18.16 -3.41
CA GLU A 171 17.94 -17.10 -2.56
C GLU A 171 17.79 -15.82 -3.37
N ILE A 172 16.54 -15.44 -3.65
CA ILE A 172 16.21 -14.23 -4.42
C ILE A 172 15.52 -13.25 -3.47
N SER A 173 16.21 -12.15 -3.20
CA SER A 173 15.66 -11.07 -2.37
C SER A 173 14.67 -10.24 -3.19
N LEU A 174 13.41 -10.20 -2.74
CA LEU A 174 12.37 -9.36 -3.29
C LEU A 174 12.08 -8.21 -2.33
N GLN A 175 11.87 -7.02 -2.89
CA GLN A 175 11.69 -5.80 -2.10
C GLN A 175 10.26 -5.28 -2.26
N GLU A 176 9.63 -4.89 -1.15
CA GLU A 176 8.34 -4.19 -1.20
C GLU A 176 8.57 -2.76 -1.69
N ILE A 177 8.49 -2.58 -3.00
CA ILE A 177 8.59 -1.26 -3.61
C ILE A 177 7.20 -0.63 -3.56
N LYS A 178 6.99 0.31 -2.62
CA LYS A 178 5.83 1.19 -2.66
C LYS A 178 5.91 2.06 -3.92
N LYS A 179 5.32 1.59 -5.03
CA LYS A 179 5.16 2.42 -6.23
C LYS A 179 4.33 3.63 -5.85
N GLN A 180 4.94 4.81 -5.91
CA GLN A 180 4.19 6.05 -5.82
C GLN A 180 3.24 6.07 -7.01
N LYS A 181 1.93 6.11 -6.74
CA LYS A 181 0.97 6.32 -7.83
C LYS A 181 1.33 7.64 -8.50
N PRO A 182 1.37 7.69 -9.84
CA PRO A 182 1.58 8.95 -10.54
C PRO A 182 0.54 9.93 -10.03
N ILE A 183 0.99 11.11 -9.61
CA ILE A 183 0.08 12.17 -9.22
C ILE A 183 -0.63 12.59 -10.50
N THR A 184 -1.95 12.48 -10.52
CA THR A 184 -2.77 12.88 -11.68
C THR A 184 -3.79 13.92 -11.27
N VAL A 185 -4.13 14.78 -12.22
CA VAL A 185 -5.20 15.79 -12.10
C VAL A 185 -6.46 15.20 -12.74
N GLY A 186 -7.48 14.93 -11.92
CA GLY A 186 -8.79 14.45 -12.37
C GLY A 186 -9.84 15.56 -12.40
N GLU A 187 -11.09 15.17 -12.63
CA GLU A 187 -12.23 16.11 -12.69
C GLU A 187 -12.49 16.83 -11.35
N SER A 188 -12.24 16.15 -10.22
CA SER A 188 -12.39 16.76 -8.89
C SER A 188 -11.38 17.89 -8.65
N GLU A 189 -10.14 17.70 -9.10
CA GLU A 189 -9.09 18.72 -9.05
C GLU A 189 -9.44 19.90 -9.98
N LYS A 190 -9.89 19.63 -11.21
CA LYS A 190 -10.34 20.69 -12.14
C LYS A 190 -11.51 21.51 -11.59
N GLN A 191 -12.47 20.87 -10.92
CA GLN A 191 -13.57 21.58 -10.26
C GLN A 191 -13.06 22.48 -9.14
N THR A 192 -12.09 22.00 -8.34
CA THR A 192 -11.42 22.81 -7.31
C THR A 192 -10.73 24.02 -7.93
N LEU A 193 -9.98 23.82 -9.01
CA LEU A 193 -9.27 24.88 -9.73
C LEU A 193 -10.23 25.96 -10.24
N SER A 194 -11.36 25.55 -10.84
CA SER A 194 -12.37 26.48 -11.35
C SER A 194 -12.93 27.37 -10.25
N LEU A 195 -13.30 26.79 -9.11
CA LEU A 195 -13.81 27.54 -7.96
C LEU A 195 -12.75 28.46 -7.35
N PHE A 196 -11.50 27.99 -7.28
CA PHE A 196 -10.37 28.75 -6.75
C PHE A 196 -10.01 29.95 -7.64
N LYS A 197 -9.87 29.75 -8.95
CA LYS A 197 -9.67 30.84 -9.93
C LYS A 197 -10.88 31.77 -10.03
N GLY A 198 -12.06 31.31 -9.61
CA GLY A 198 -13.25 32.14 -9.39
C GLY A 198 -13.21 33.01 -8.14
N GLY A 199 -12.10 33.00 -7.38
CA GLY A 199 -11.88 33.88 -6.22
C GLY A 199 -12.37 33.33 -4.89
N LYS A 200 -12.83 32.08 -4.83
CA LYS A 200 -13.26 31.46 -3.57
C LYS A 200 -12.06 31.03 -2.73
N SER A 201 -12.15 31.29 -1.43
CA SER A 201 -11.19 30.80 -0.45
C SER A 201 -11.31 29.29 -0.24
N ILE A 202 -10.26 28.68 0.30
CA ILE A 202 -10.22 27.22 0.57
C ILE A 202 -11.38 26.77 1.46
N PRO A 203 -11.74 27.46 2.57
CA PRO A 203 -12.90 27.10 3.38
C PRO A 203 -14.23 27.20 2.64
N GLU A 204 -14.39 28.19 1.75
CA GLU A 204 -15.60 28.35 0.93
C GLU A 204 -15.73 27.21 -0.08
N ILE A 205 -14.64 26.83 -0.74
CA ILE A 205 -14.61 25.69 -1.67
C ILE A 205 -14.93 24.39 -0.93
N ALA A 206 -14.34 24.18 0.25
CA ALA A 206 -14.60 23.01 1.08
C ALA A 206 -16.09 22.90 1.42
N LYS A 207 -16.69 24.01 1.88
CA LYS A 207 -18.12 24.09 2.21
C LYS A 207 -19.01 23.83 1.00
N GLU A 208 -18.73 24.47 -0.14
CA GLU A 208 -19.55 24.34 -1.36
C GLU A 208 -19.50 22.94 -1.95
N ARG A 209 -18.35 22.29 -1.89
CA ARG A 209 -18.16 20.94 -2.41
C ARG A 209 -18.55 19.85 -1.41
N GLY A 210 -18.87 20.21 -0.16
CA GLY A 210 -19.11 19.24 0.91
C GLY A 210 -17.88 18.38 1.23
N LEU A 211 -16.68 18.95 1.14
CA LEU A 211 -15.40 18.27 1.37
C LEU A 211 -14.67 18.89 2.57
N ALA A 212 -13.74 18.14 3.15
CA ALA A 212 -12.82 18.69 4.14
C ALA A 212 -11.78 19.62 3.49
N GLU A 213 -11.33 20.65 4.21
CA GLU A 213 -10.27 21.56 3.72
C GLU A 213 -8.98 20.80 3.37
N SER A 214 -8.62 19.75 4.11
CA SER A 214 -7.49 18.87 3.81
C SER A 214 -7.62 18.16 2.45
N THR A 215 -8.84 17.81 2.04
CA THR A 215 -9.12 17.27 0.70
C THR A 215 -8.94 18.36 -0.37
N ILE A 216 -9.36 19.59 -0.10
CA ILE A 216 -9.14 20.73 -1.00
C ILE A 216 -7.64 21.00 -1.15
N TYR A 217 -6.87 21.05 -0.05
CA TYR A 217 -5.42 21.16 -0.10
C TYR A 217 -4.77 20.00 -0.85
N THR A 218 -5.30 18.78 -0.73
CA THR A 218 -4.81 17.65 -1.53
C THR A 218 -5.02 17.88 -3.03
N HIS A 219 -6.18 18.42 -3.44
CA HIS A 219 -6.40 18.77 -4.85
C HIS A 219 -5.46 19.89 -5.32
N LEU A 220 -5.31 20.96 -4.53
CA LEU A 220 -4.43 22.09 -4.83
C LEU A 220 -2.97 21.65 -4.93
N TYR A 221 -2.51 20.80 -4.02
CA TYR A 221 -1.19 20.16 -4.10
C TYR A 221 -0.97 19.46 -5.44
N ARG A 222 -1.94 18.66 -5.92
CA ARG A 222 -1.82 18.00 -7.22
C ARG A 222 -1.77 18.99 -8.38
N LEU A 223 -2.55 20.06 -8.30
CA LEU A 223 -2.52 21.13 -9.31
C LEU A 223 -1.17 21.85 -9.33
N ILE A 224 -0.55 22.07 -8.16
CA ILE A 224 0.79 22.66 -8.03
C ILE A 224 1.85 21.74 -8.64
N VAL A 225 1.81 20.44 -8.32
CA VAL A 225 2.74 19.44 -8.89
C VAL A 225 2.71 19.43 -10.43
N HIS A 226 1.57 19.76 -11.03
CA HIS A 226 1.39 19.82 -12.49
C HIS A 226 1.53 21.23 -13.08
N GLY A 227 1.96 22.22 -12.28
CA GLY A 227 2.19 23.59 -12.75
C GLY A 227 0.92 24.37 -13.10
N HIS A 228 -0.25 23.93 -12.65
CA HIS A 228 -1.52 24.67 -12.84
C HIS A 228 -1.72 25.79 -11.81
N LEU A 229 -1.00 25.73 -10.69
CA LEU A 229 -1.03 26.70 -9.59
C LEU A 229 0.36 26.83 -8.98
N HIS A 230 0.65 27.98 -8.40
CA HIS A 230 1.82 28.20 -7.57
C HIS A 230 1.46 28.07 -6.08
N SER A 231 2.40 27.64 -5.25
CA SER A 231 2.16 27.43 -3.81
C SER A 231 1.89 28.74 -3.05
N ASN A 232 2.35 29.87 -3.57
CA ASN A 232 2.06 31.21 -3.01
C ASN A 232 0.63 31.69 -3.31
N GLU A 233 -0.06 31.11 -4.30
CA GLU A 233 -1.47 31.46 -4.57
C GLU A 233 -2.39 30.90 -3.48
N VAL A 234 -2.05 29.74 -2.91
CA VAL A 234 -2.97 28.95 -2.06
C VAL A 234 -2.86 29.26 -0.56
N MET A 235 -2.00 30.18 -0.16
CA MET A 235 -1.82 30.57 1.24
C MET A 235 -1.27 32.00 1.38
N PRO A 236 -1.39 32.63 2.56
CA PRO A 236 -0.82 33.96 2.77
C PRO A 236 0.71 33.98 2.64
N GLU A 237 1.25 35.10 2.15
CA GLU A 237 2.68 35.32 1.93
C GLU A 237 3.53 35.02 3.19
N GLU A 238 3.05 35.40 4.37
CA GLU A 238 3.76 35.15 5.63
C GLU A 238 3.96 33.64 5.89
N ILE A 239 2.96 32.82 5.59
CA ILE A 239 3.01 31.37 5.77
C ILE A 239 3.91 30.75 4.72
N HIS A 240 3.77 31.18 3.47
CA HIS A 240 4.60 30.74 2.35
C HIS A 240 6.09 31.00 2.61
N ALA A 241 6.43 32.23 3.02
CA ALA A 241 7.80 32.65 3.31
C ALA A 241 8.42 31.84 4.46
N LYS A 242 7.68 31.62 5.56
CA LYS A 242 8.17 30.79 6.68
C LYS A 242 8.50 29.36 6.25
N ILE A 243 7.66 28.76 5.41
CA ILE A 243 7.92 27.40 4.90
C ILE A 243 9.11 27.41 3.94
N GLY A 244 9.21 28.41 3.06
CA GLY A 244 10.36 28.57 2.15
C GLY A 244 11.68 28.73 2.89
N GLU A 245 11.71 29.51 3.98
CA GLU A 245 12.88 29.65 4.84
C GLU A 245 13.23 28.34 5.56
N ALA A 246 12.24 27.58 6.03
CA ALA A 246 12.48 26.27 6.62
C ALA A 246 13.06 25.29 5.59
N CYS A 247 12.61 25.33 4.32
CA CYS A 247 13.14 24.51 3.23
C CYS A 247 14.60 24.87 2.88
N SER A 248 14.97 26.16 2.87
CA SER A 248 16.32 26.60 2.46
C SER A 248 17.45 26.11 3.37
N ARG A 249 17.11 25.63 4.57
CA ARG A 249 18.06 25.06 5.54
C ARG A 249 18.46 23.62 5.21
N PHE A 250 17.86 23.00 4.20
CA PHE A 250 18.14 21.64 3.78
C PHE A 250 18.73 21.58 2.37
N GLU A 251 19.87 20.92 2.22
CA GLU A 251 20.52 20.71 0.91
C GLU A 251 19.71 19.77 -0.01
N LYS A 252 18.98 18.82 0.59
CA LYS A 252 18.13 17.85 -0.12
C LYS A 252 16.75 17.86 0.50
N ARG A 253 15.74 17.44 -0.28
CA ARG A 253 14.35 17.34 0.17
C ARG A 253 14.25 16.48 1.46
N PRO A 254 13.94 17.09 2.62
CA PRO A 254 13.81 16.36 3.87
C PRO A 254 12.42 15.73 4.01
N ALA A 255 12.20 14.95 5.07
CA ALA A 255 10.87 14.50 5.43
C ALA A 255 10.01 15.69 5.90
N LEU A 256 8.69 15.67 5.61
CA LEU A 256 7.78 16.77 6.01
C LEU A 256 7.79 17.05 7.52
N LYS A 257 8.05 16.02 8.34
CA LYS A 257 8.14 16.14 9.80
C LYS A 257 9.33 17.00 10.23
N GLU A 258 10.45 16.93 9.51
CA GLU A 258 11.65 17.72 9.80
C GLU A 258 11.38 19.21 9.51
N ILE A 259 10.71 19.52 8.40
CA ILE A 259 10.28 20.89 8.10
C ILE A 259 9.28 21.39 9.14
N LYS A 260 8.26 20.59 9.47
CA LYS A 260 7.24 20.96 10.48
C LYS A 260 7.85 21.27 11.85
N SER A 261 8.94 20.61 12.23
CA SER A 261 9.61 20.85 13.52
C SER A 261 10.23 22.25 13.64
N GLN A 262 10.48 22.93 12.52
CA GLN A 262 11.02 24.29 12.47
C GLN A 262 9.94 25.36 12.31
N LEU A 263 8.67 24.97 12.28
CA LEU A 263 7.56 25.85 11.97
C LEU A 263 6.58 25.97 13.15
N PRO A 264 5.87 27.12 13.28
CA PRO A 264 4.81 27.29 14.25
C PRO A 264 3.72 26.20 14.17
N ALA A 265 3.02 25.97 15.28
CA ALA A 265 2.02 24.91 15.40
C ALA A 265 0.86 25.08 14.40
N GLU A 266 0.51 26.33 14.07
CA GLU A 266 -0.61 26.73 13.23
C GLU A 266 -0.42 26.35 11.75
N ILE A 267 0.83 26.19 11.29
CA ILE A 267 1.12 25.84 9.89
C ILE A 267 0.82 24.36 9.66
N SER A 268 -0.22 24.05 8.91
CA SER A 268 -0.63 22.67 8.65
C SER A 268 0.38 21.89 7.80
N TYR A 269 0.38 20.56 7.93
CA TYR A 269 1.14 19.68 7.02
C TYR A 269 0.72 19.85 5.55
N ASP A 270 -0.54 20.19 5.31
CA ASP A 270 -1.08 20.43 3.97
C ASP A 270 -0.44 21.65 3.29
N GLN A 271 -0.29 22.76 4.02
CA GLN A 271 0.41 23.95 3.53
C GLN A 271 1.89 23.65 3.25
N ILE A 272 2.57 22.97 4.18
CA ILE A 272 3.97 22.56 3.99
C ILE A 272 4.11 21.72 2.71
N ARG A 273 3.20 20.76 2.51
CA ARG A 273 3.22 19.88 1.35
C ARG A 273 3.08 20.65 0.04
N CYS A 274 2.25 21.68 -0.03
CA CYS A 274 2.11 22.54 -1.23
C CYS A 274 3.41 23.27 -1.57
N VAL A 275 4.07 23.90 -0.59
CA VAL A 275 5.33 24.63 -0.83
C VAL A 275 6.47 23.67 -1.19
N VAL A 276 6.59 22.56 -0.48
CA VAL A 276 7.62 21.53 -0.75
C VAL A 276 7.45 20.91 -2.14
N ALA A 277 6.20 20.78 -2.62
CA ALA A 277 5.91 20.28 -3.95
C ALA A 277 6.57 21.10 -5.04
N GLU A 278 6.51 22.42 -4.90
CA GLU A 278 7.05 23.37 -5.87
C GLU A 278 8.55 23.60 -5.64
N TYR A 279 8.97 23.80 -4.38
CA TYR A 279 10.35 24.13 -4.04
C TYR A 279 11.37 23.05 -4.48
N TYR A 280 11.00 21.77 -4.35
CA TYR A 280 11.82 20.64 -4.76
C TYR A 280 11.27 19.92 -6.00
N GLY A 281 10.17 20.41 -6.58
CA GLY A 281 9.55 19.84 -7.77
C GLY A 281 10.16 20.43 -9.03
N GLY A 282 11.40 20.05 -9.31
CA GLY A 282 12.04 20.18 -10.62
C GLY A 282 11.93 18.89 -11.40
#